data_AF-K1P0R5-F1
#
_entry.id   AF-K1P0R5-F1
#
_cell.length_a   1.000
_cell.length_b   1.000
_cell.length_c   1.000
_cell.angle_alpha   90.00
_cell.angle_beta   90.00
_cell.angle_gamma   90.00
#
_symmetry.space_group_name_H-M   'P 1'
#
loop_
_entity.id
_entity.type
_entity.pdbx_description
1 polymer ?
#
loop_
_entity_poly.entity_id
_entity_poly.type
_entity_poly.pdbx_seq_one_letter_code
_entity_poly.pdbx_strand_id
1 'polypeptide(L)'
;MLCRSCHTIRNISSGKRDGCGGFEINYKVTIGHGTLIGKETGKVLQFETRSKSCSVCDYHAEGPIPVHQCTRNWDGSSNAMEPDMAMSMLHKMKDSGHPVQIIHGDNDSTTYSSLKLEFPEIRKKDDKNHIKKGISKKLYTLATKWKELKSQSSVIPYLVRCFMYALAKANTSDDVHEGLSQIVPHIFGEHKLCSDDWCLFSRDSSNFR
;
A
#
# COMPACT_ATOMS: atom_id res chain seq x y z
N MET A 1 -1.89 1.60 -23.20
CA MET A 1 -3.08 2.11 -22.49
C MET A 1 -2.73 2.29 -21.02
N LEU A 2 -2.93 3.49 -20.50
CA LEU A 2 -2.63 3.88 -19.12
C LEU A 2 -3.61 3.19 -18.16
N CYS A 3 -3.12 2.35 -17.25
CA CYS A 3 -3.91 1.91 -16.10
C CYS A 3 -3.95 3.05 -15.08
N ARG A 4 -4.86 4.00 -15.30
CA ARG A 4 -5.36 4.87 -14.24
C ARG A 4 -6.37 4.03 -13.44
N SER A 5 -6.18 3.99 -12.11
CA SER A 5 -7.10 3.46 -11.09
C SER A 5 -7.41 1.94 -11.02
N CYS A 6 -6.39 1.08 -10.82
CA CYS A 6 -6.60 -0.27 -10.25
C CYS A 6 -6.29 -0.39 -8.76
N HIS A 7 -6.45 0.70 -7.99
CA HIS A 7 -6.70 0.54 -6.57
C HIS A 7 -8.14 0.03 -6.41
N THR A 8 -8.26 -1.24 -5.98
CA THR A 8 -9.48 -1.86 -5.43
C THR A 8 -10.47 -2.47 -6.44
N ILE A 9 -10.09 -3.55 -7.15
CA ILE A 9 -11.04 -4.67 -7.29
C ILE A 9 -10.67 -5.65 -6.18
N ARG A 10 -11.26 -5.46 -4.99
CA ARG A 10 -10.99 -6.32 -3.83
C ARG A 10 -11.95 -7.51 -3.72
N ASN A 11 -13.03 -7.60 -4.49
CA ASN A 11 -13.98 -8.71 -4.34
C ASN A 11 -14.73 -9.01 -5.64
N ILE A 12 -14.54 -10.19 -6.21
CA ILE A 12 -15.56 -10.86 -7.03
C ILE A 12 -16.21 -11.86 -6.09
N SER A 13 -17.44 -11.57 -5.64
CA SER A 13 -18.19 -12.38 -4.69
C SER A 13 -18.98 -13.46 -5.41
N SER A 14 -18.74 -14.74 -5.09
CA SER A 14 -19.63 -15.85 -5.43
C SER A 14 -20.36 -16.32 -4.18
N GLY A 15 -21.68 -16.15 -4.12
CA GLY A 15 -22.54 -16.65 -3.03
C GLY A 15 -23.20 -17.99 -3.38
N LYS A 16 -23.51 -18.82 -2.37
CA LYS A 16 -24.48 -19.92 -2.51
C LYS A 16 -25.89 -19.36 -2.42
N ARG A 17 -26.81 -19.86 -3.25
CA ARG A 17 -28.25 -19.59 -3.12
C ARG A 17 -28.78 -20.34 -1.90
N ASP A 18 -29.27 -19.62 -0.90
CA ASP A 18 -30.08 -20.21 0.17
C ASP A 18 -31.51 -20.49 -0.35
N GLY A 19 -32.12 -21.56 0.18
CA GLY A 19 -33.43 -22.08 -0.23
C GLY A 19 -34.63 -21.14 0.01
N CYS A 20 -34.38 -19.93 0.52
CA CYS A 20 -35.37 -18.88 0.74
C CYS A 20 -35.10 -17.60 -0.08
N GLY A 21 -34.16 -17.63 -1.03
CA GLY A 21 -33.92 -16.51 -1.95
C GLY A 21 -33.17 -15.32 -1.36
N GLY A 22 -32.52 -15.48 -0.20
CA GLY A 22 -31.48 -14.55 0.26
C GLY A 22 -30.15 -14.80 -0.47
N PHE A 23 -29.22 -13.86 -0.30
CA PHE A 23 -27.80 -14.05 -0.62
C PHE A 23 -27.03 -13.86 0.69
N GLU A 24 -26.61 -14.95 1.33
CA GLU A 24 -25.70 -14.86 2.48
C GLU A 24 -24.29 -14.45 2.00
N ILE A 25 -23.92 -13.18 2.17
CA ILE A 25 -22.61 -12.65 1.80
C ILE A 25 -21.56 -13.08 2.85
N ASN A 26 -20.93 -14.23 2.63
CA ASN A 26 -19.76 -14.65 3.39
C ASN A 26 -18.53 -13.90 2.85
N TYR A 27 -18.01 -12.91 3.59
CA TYR A 27 -16.88 -12.03 3.21
C TYR A 27 -15.51 -12.73 3.19
N LYS A 28 -15.41 -13.95 2.63
CA LYS A 28 -14.13 -14.64 2.47
C LYS A 28 -13.66 -14.47 1.03
N VAL A 29 -12.58 -13.73 0.84
CA VAL A 29 -11.93 -13.59 -0.48
C VAL A 29 -11.55 -14.99 -0.98
N THR A 30 -12.12 -15.40 -2.11
CA THR A 30 -11.89 -16.71 -2.71
C THR A 30 -10.70 -16.72 -3.66
N ILE A 31 -10.31 -15.55 -4.19
CA ILE A 31 -9.21 -15.41 -5.14
C ILE A 31 -8.32 -14.20 -4.76
N GLY A 32 -7.05 -14.47 -4.55
CA GLY A 32 -5.98 -13.48 -4.41
C GLY A 32 -5.18 -13.35 -5.71
N HIS A 33 -4.73 -12.13 -5.99
CA HIS A 33 -3.83 -11.82 -7.10
C HIS A 33 -2.68 -10.98 -6.58
N GLY A 34 -1.46 -11.29 -6.99
CA GLY A 34 -0.24 -10.55 -6.68
C GLY A 34 0.49 -10.19 -7.95
N THR A 35 1.07 -9.00 -8.01
CA THR A 35 1.91 -8.58 -9.14
C THR A 35 3.12 -7.83 -8.62
N LEU A 36 4.30 -8.26 -9.06
CA LEU A 36 5.56 -7.59 -8.82
C LEU A 36 5.83 -6.65 -10.01
N ILE A 37 5.97 -5.36 -9.72
CA ILE A 37 6.19 -4.32 -10.74
C ILE A 37 7.55 -3.67 -10.50
N GLY A 38 8.36 -3.55 -11.55
CA GLY A 38 9.62 -2.84 -11.51
C GLY A 38 9.38 -1.35 -11.31
N LYS A 39 9.90 -0.79 -10.22
CA LYS A 39 9.66 0.61 -9.84
C LYS A 39 10.09 1.61 -10.93
N GLU A 40 11.30 1.43 -11.47
CA GLU A 40 11.86 2.36 -12.46
C GLU A 40 11.29 2.13 -13.86
N THR A 41 10.95 0.89 -14.21
CA THR A 41 10.48 0.53 -15.55
C THR A 41 8.97 0.57 -15.70
N GLY A 42 8.22 0.48 -14.60
CA GLY A 42 6.78 0.30 -14.58
C GLY A 42 6.30 -1.03 -15.18
N LYS A 43 7.22 -1.97 -15.46
CA LYS A 43 6.90 -3.25 -16.11
C LYS A 43 6.58 -4.32 -15.08
N VAL A 44 5.67 -5.23 -15.44
CA VAL A 44 5.39 -6.43 -14.65
C VAL A 44 6.60 -7.37 -14.72
N LEU A 45 7.16 -7.71 -13.57
CA LEU A 45 8.29 -8.62 -13.42
C LEU A 45 7.80 -10.04 -13.15
N GLN A 46 6.78 -10.17 -12.29
CA GLN A 46 6.16 -11.44 -11.96
C GLN A 46 4.69 -11.24 -11.55
N PHE A 47 3.88 -12.28 -11.70
CA PHE A 47 2.52 -12.31 -11.16
C PHE A 47 2.20 -13.68 -10.56
N GLU A 48 1.32 -13.70 -9.59
CA GLU A 48 0.84 -14.90 -8.92
C GLU A 48 -0.66 -14.79 -8.67
N THR A 49 -1.33 -15.94 -8.64
CA THR A 49 -2.73 -16.05 -8.26
C THR A 49 -2.93 -17.18 -7.26
N ARG A 50 -3.83 -16.98 -6.31
CA ARG A 50 -4.25 -17.99 -5.34
C ARG A 50 -5.76 -18.09 -5.35
N SER A 51 -6.31 -19.24 -5.68
CA SER A 51 -7.75 -19.46 -5.75
C SER A 51 -8.17 -20.64 -4.88
N LYS A 52 -9.22 -20.41 -4.09
CA LYS A 52 -9.97 -21.41 -3.31
C LYS A 52 -11.10 -22.05 -4.09
N SER A 53 -11.44 -21.51 -5.25
CA SER A 53 -12.60 -21.91 -6.05
C SER A 53 -12.19 -22.30 -7.46
N CYS A 54 -12.87 -23.31 -8.00
CA CYS A 54 -12.78 -23.68 -9.41
C CYS A 54 -14.15 -24.17 -9.84
N SER A 55 -14.74 -23.55 -10.85
CA SER A 55 -16.13 -23.81 -11.27
C SER A 55 -16.39 -25.28 -11.59
N VAL A 56 -15.44 -25.96 -12.23
CA VAL A 56 -15.55 -27.38 -12.56
C VAL A 56 -15.53 -28.23 -11.29
N CYS A 57 -14.58 -28.00 -10.39
CA CYS A 57 -14.52 -28.71 -9.11
C CYS A 57 -15.75 -28.44 -8.24
N ASP A 58 -16.23 -27.20 -8.21
CA ASP A 58 -17.35 -26.79 -7.36
C ASP A 58 -18.68 -27.36 -7.89
N TYR A 59 -18.84 -27.50 -9.21
CA TYR A 59 -20.00 -28.15 -9.83
C TYR A 59 -20.02 -29.67 -9.57
N HIS A 60 -18.86 -30.31 -9.60
CA HIS A 60 -18.71 -31.75 -9.36
C HIS A 60 -18.39 -32.07 -7.90
N ALA A 61 -18.81 -31.24 -6.93
CA ALA A 61 -18.45 -31.41 -5.52
C ALA A 61 -18.89 -32.76 -4.92
N GLU A 62 -19.98 -33.34 -5.41
CA GLU A 62 -20.54 -34.62 -4.94
C GLU A 62 -20.31 -35.77 -5.95
N GLY A 63 -19.44 -35.59 -6.94
CA GLY A 63 -19.23 -36.56 -8.02
C GLY A 63 -17.79 -36.61 -8.56
N PRO A 64 -17.53 -37.49 -9.54
CA PRO A 64 -16.22 -37.56 -10.16
C PRO A 64 -15.95 -36.26 -10.93
N ILE A 65 -14.84 -35.60 -10.58
CA ILE A 65 -14.40 -34.37 -11.23
C ILE A 65 -13.75 -34.74 -12.58
N PRO A 66 -14.18 -34.15 -13.71
CA PRO A 66 -13.55 -34.40 -15.00
C PRO A 66 -12.14 -33.79 -15.05
N VAL A 67 -11.27 -34.36 -15.90
CA VAL A 67 -9.93 -33.81 -16.14
C VAL A 67 -10.06 -32.42 -16.74
N HIS A 68 -9.49 -31.42 -16.09
CA HIS A 68 -9.50 -30.03 -16.52
C HIS A 68 -8.29 -29.28 -15.98
N GLN A 69 -8.05 -28.07 -16.49
CA GLN A 69 -7.05 -27.16 -15.94
C GLN A 69 -7.60 -26.50 -14.67
N CYS A 70 -7.41 -27.16 -13.54
CA CYS A 70 -7.90 -26.68 -12.25
C CYS A 70 -7.21 -25.37 -11.87
N THR A 71 -8.01 -24.36 -11.53
CA THR A 71 -7.52 -23.07 -11.03
C THR A 71 -7.38 -23.04 -9.51
N ARG A 72 -7.91 -24.05 -8.81
CA ARG A 72 -7.83 -24.16 -7.34
C ARG A 72 -6.42 -24.56 -6.94
N ASN A 73 -5.74 -23.68 -6.21
CA ASN A 73 -4.35 -23.87 -5.79
C ASN A 73 -4.10 -23.33 -4.36
N TRP A 74 -5.15 -23.08 -3.59
CA TRP A 74 -5.05 -22.50 -2.26
C TRP A 74 -6.12 -23.03 -1.32
N ASP A 75 -5.69 -23.63 -0.21
CA ASP A 75 -6.58 -24.15 0.84
C ASP A 75 -6.44 -23.38 2.17
N GLY A 76 -5.48 -22.46 2.26
CA GLY A 76 -5.20 -21.67 3.47
C GLY A 76 -6.21 -20.54 3.75
N SER A 77 -5.94 -19.71 4.76
CA SER A 77 -6.75 -18.51 5.03
C SER A 77 -6.62 -17.49 3.88
N SER A 78 -7.63 -16.64 3.69
CA SER A 78 -7.56 -15.63 2.61
C SER A 78 -6.50 -14.56 2.91
N ASN A 79 -6.28 -14.25 4.19
CA ASN A 79 -5.24 -13.30 4.63
C ASN A 79 -3.82 -13.83 4.37
N ALA A 80 -3.64 -15.15 4.28
CA ALA A 80 -2.34 -15.75 4.00
C ALA A 80 -2.01 -15.85 2.49
N MET A 81 -2.95 -15.52 1.59
CA MET A 81 -2.69 -15.55 0.15
C MET A 81 -1.65 -14.50 -0.26
N GLU A 82 -1.75 -13.28 0.28
CA GLU A 82 -0.84 -12.19 -0.07
C GLU A 82 0.63 -12.51 0.30
N PRO A 83 0.96 -12.91 1.55
CA PRO A 83 2.34 -13.24 1.89
C PRO A 83 2.85 -14.43 1.08
N ASP A 84 2.04 -15.47 0.85
CA ASP A 84 2.45 -16.62 0.05
C ASP A 84 2.76 -16.24 -1.42
N MET A 85 1.90 -15.45 -2.05
CA MET A 85 2.14 -14.95 -3.39
C MET A 85 3.41 -14.10 -3.45
N ALA A 86 3.62 -13.21 -2.48
CA ALA A 86 4.83 -12.40 -2.40
C ALA A 86 6.10 -13.27 -2.31
N MET A 87 6.09 -14.27 -1.43
CA MET A 87 7.18 -15.24 -1.28
C MET A 87 7.46 -15.99 -2.59
N SER A 88 6.40 -16.53 -3.21
CA SER A 88 6.49 -17.25 -4.46
C SER A 88 7.07 -16.40 -5.60
N MET A 89 6.64 -15.14 -5.71
CA MET A 89 7.20 -14.19 -6.69
C MET A 89 8.69 -13.94 -6.45
N LEU A 90 9.12 -13.77 -5.20
CA LEU A 90 10.53 -13.54 -4.87
C LEU A 90 11.43 -14.73 -5.16
N HIS A 91 10.98 -15.94 -4.83
CA HIS A 91 11.70 -17.16 -5.20
C HIS A 91 11.88 -17.26 -6.71
N LYS A 92 10.82 -17.07 -7.49
CA LYS A 92 10.92 -17.09 -8.96
C LYS A 92 11.90 -16.03 -9.50
N MET A 93 11.92 -14.84 -8.90
CA MET A 93 12.89 -13.80 -9.27
C MET A 93 14.32 -14.21 -8.95
N LYS A 94 14.55 -14.79 -7.76
CA LYS A 94 15.85 -15.32 -7.35
C LYS A 94 16.33 -16.45 -8.26
N ASP A 95 15.45 -17.42 -8.57
CA ASP A 95 15.73 -18.55 -9.44
C ASP A 95 16.03 -18.12 -10.89
N SER A 96 15.42 -17.02 -11.33
CA SER A 96 15.71 -16.39 -12.63
C SER A 96 17.04 -15.62 -12.68
N GLY A 97 17.79 -15.55 -11.56
CA GLY A 97 19.04 -14.81 -11.44
C GLY A 97 18.88 -13.31 -11.14
N HIS A 98 17.67 -12.86 -10.79
CA HIS A 98 17.34 -11.44 -10.55
C HIS A 98 16.79 -11.22 -9.13
N PRO A 99 17.59 -11.41 -8.06
CA PRO A 99 17.11 -11.28 -6.70
C PRO A 99 16.64 -9.85 -6.39
N VAL A 100 15.48 -9.74 -5.73
CA VAL A 100 14.89 -8.46 -5.33
C VAL A 100 15.47 -8.01 -4.00
N GLN A 101 16.06 -6.82 -3.96
CA GLN A 101 16.65 -6.28 -2.72
C GLN A 101 15.70 -5.35 -1.94
N ILE A 102 14.86 -4.60 -2.65
CA ILE A 102 13.98 -3.59 -2.05
C ILE A 102 12.55 -3.85 -2.50
N ILE A 103 11.65 -4.02 -1.53
CA ILE A 103 10.21 -4.09 -1.76
C ILE A 103 9.58 -2.79 -1.30
N HIS A 104 8.76 -2.22 -2.18
CA HIS A 104 7.84 -1.17 -1.85
C HIS A 104 6.47 -1.79 -1.58
N GLY A 105 5.93 -1.60 -0.38
CA GLY A 105 4.66 -2.21 0.01
C GLY A 105 3.90 -1.38 1.02
N ASP A 106 2.66 -1.79 1.25
CA ASP A 106 1.79 -1.19 2.27
C ASP A 106 2.37 -1.40 3.67
N ASN A 107 1.91 -0.60 4.63
CA ASN A 107 2.34 -0.73 6.02
C ASN A 107 1.69 -1.92 6.76
N ASP A 108 1.46 -3.04 6.05
CA ASP A 108 1.15 -4.31 6.69
C ASP A 108 2.46 -4.96 7.16
N SER A 109 2.52 -5.30 8.43
CA SER A 109 3.70 -5.89 9.07
C SER A 109 3.81 -7.39 8.81
N THR A 110 2.69 -8.05 8.50
CA THR A 110 2.61 -9.51 8.41
C THR A 110 3.36 -10.05 7.19
N THR A 111 3.09 -9.49 6.01
CA THR A 111 3.75 -9.89 4.75
C THR A 111 5.27 -9.69 4.81
N TYR A 112 5.73 -8.53 5.27
CA TYR A 112 7.17 -8.27 5.35
C TYR A 112 7.89 -9.15 6.38
N SER A 113 7.26 -9.45 7.52
CA SER A 113 7.87 -10.30 8.54
C SER A 113 8.14 -11.70 7.98
N SER A 114 7.18 -12.29 7.26
CA SER A 114 7.36 -13.58 6.59
C SER A 114 8.46 -13.53 5.52
N LEU A 115 8.47 -12.48 4.69
CA LEU A 115 9.52 -12.30 3.66
C LEU A 115 10.91 -12.16 4.28
N LYS A 116 11.02 -11.47 5.42
CA LYS A 116 12.30 -11.20 6.08
C LYS A 116 12.94 -12.46 6.68
N LEU A 117 12.14 -13.45 7.05
CA LEU A 117 12.63 -14.73 7.57
C LEU A 117 13.38 -15.53 6.50
N GLU A 118 12.86 -15.56 5.26
CA GLU A 118 13.49 -16.31 4.16
C GLU A 118 14.44 -15.49 3.30
N PHE A 119 14.26 -14.16 3.24
CA PHE A 119 15.12 -13.23 2.52
C PHE A 119 15.70 -12.17 3.48
N PRO A 120 16.71 -12.51 4.31
CA PRO A 120 17.25 -11.60 5.33
C PRO A 120 17.82 -10.29 4.75
N GLU A 121 18.29 -10.30 3.51
CA GLU A 121 18.80 -9.13 2.81
C GLU A 121 17.72 -8.14 2.37
N ILE A 122 16.45 -8.56 2.32
CA ILE A 122 15.38 -7.75 1.74
C ILE A 122 15.06 -6.54 2.63
N ARG A 123 14.90 -5.38 2.00
CA ARG A 123 14.55 -4.12 2.67
C ARG A 123 13.16 -3.70 2.26
N LYS A 124 12.33 -3.35 3.23
CA LYS A 124 11.05 -2.69 2.98
C LYS A 124 11.23 -1.18 2.90
N LYS A 125 10.57 -0.56 1.93
CA LYS A 125 10.28 0.88 1.93
C LYS A 125 8.77 1.06 1.93
N ASP A 126 8.27 1.85 2.87
CA ASP A 126 6.84 2.14 2.93
C ASP A 126 6.39 3.00 1.75
N ASP A 127 5.19 2.73 1.25
CA ASP A 127 4.58 3.55 0.21
C ASP A 127 4.24 4.95 0.76
N LYS A 128 4.73 5.99 0.06
CA LYS A 128 4.47 7.40 0.37
C LYS A 128 2.97 7.70 0.47
N ASN A 129 2.13 7.05 -0.34
CA ASN A 129 0.68 7.26 -0.27
C ASN A 129 0.09 6.76 1.04
N HIS A 130 0.60 5.65 1.57
CA HIS A 130 0.18 5.10 2.85
C HIS A 130 0.63 5.98 4.01
N ILE A 131 1.86 6.51 3.96
CA ILE A 131 2.33 7.49 4.94
C ILE A 131 1.46 8.74 4.93
N LYS A 132 1.17 9.29 3.73
CA LYS A 132 0.27 10.44 3.56
C LYS A 132 -1.11 10.18 4.17
N LYS A 133 -1.74 9.06 3.83
CA LYS A 133 -3.05 8.65 4.39
C LYS A 133 -2.99 8.53 5.91
N GLY A 134 -1.93 7.94 6.46
CA GLY A 134 -1.74 7.77 7.90
C GLY A 134 -1.65 9.12 8.64
N ILE A 135 -0.85 10.05 8.13
CA ILE A 135 -0.72 11.41 8.69
C ILE A 135 -2.03 12.17 8.57
N SER A 136 -2.66 12.18 7.39
CA SER A 136 -3.97 12.79 7.19
C SER A 136 -5.00 12.27 8.19
N LYS A 137 -5.10 10.94 8.37
CA LYS A 137 -6.06 10.34 9.31
C LYS A 137 -5.82 10.83 10.73
N LYS A 138 -4.57 10.84 11.20
CA LYS A 138 -4.22 11.34 12.54
C LYS A 138 -4.58 12.82 12.72
N LEU A 139 -4.32 13.66 11.72
CA LEU A 139 -4.68 15.08 11.76
C LEU A 139 -6.20 15.30 11.82
N TYR A 140 -6.97 14.56 11.02
CA TYR A 140 -8.44 14.63 11.09
C TYR A 140 -8.99 14.10 12.42
N THR A 141 -8.37 13.09 13.02
CA THR A 141 -8.70 12.64 14.38
C THR A 141 -8.39 13.71 15.42
N LEU A 142 -7.28 14.44 15.32
CA LEU A 142 -6.96 15.54 16.23
C LEU A 142 -7.94 16.71 16.07
N ALA A 143 -8.40 16.96 14.85
CA ALA A 143 -9.35 18.01 14.55
C ALA A 143 -10.78 17.76 15.08
N THR A 144 -11.03 16.60 15.72
CA THR A 144 -12.26 16.41 16.51
C THR A 144 -12.16 17.06 17.89
N LYS A 145 -10.93 17.18 18.43
CA LYS A 145 -10.63 17.82 19.71
C LYS A 145 -10.37 19.32 19.54
N TRP A 146 -9.63 19.70 18.50
CA TRP A 146 -9.23 21.08 18.22
C TRP A 146 -9.95 21.60 16.98
N LYS A 147 -10.95 22.45 17.16
CA LYS A 147 -11.81 22.95 16.07
C LYS A 147 -11.08 23.89 15.13
N GLU A 148 -9.99 24.50 15.59
CA GLU A 148 -9.08 25.37 14.85
C GLU A 148 -8.44 24.65 13.65
N LEU A 149 -8.24 23.33 13.75
CA LEU A 149 -7.77 22.51 12.63
C LEU A 149 -8.84 22.28 11.56
N LYS A 150 -10.13 22.47 11.89
CA LYS A 150 -11.28 22.35 10.98
C LYS A 150 -11.82 23.68 10.50
N SER A 151 -11.60 24.77 11.25
CA SER A 151 -12.16 26.10 10.97
C SER A 151 -11.69 26.63 9.61
N GLN A 152 -10.49 26.23 9.18
CA GLN A 152 -9.96 26.52 7.86
C GLN A 152 -9.70 25.21 7.10
N SER A 153 -10.45 25.00 6.02
CA SER A 153 -10.40 23.78 5.20
C SER A 153 -9.03 23.51 4.56
N SER A 154 -8.15 24.51 4.50
CA SER A 154 -6.80 24.44 3.92
C SER A 154 -5.71 24.01 4.90
N VAL A 155 -5.93 24.07 6.22
CA VAL A 155 -4.88 23.85 7.23
C VAL A 155 -4.37 22.41 7.19
N ILE A 156 -5.25 21.41 7.32
CA ILE A 156 -4.84 19.99 7.28
C ILE A 156 -4.15 19.63 5.95
N PRO A 157 -4.70 19.99 4.77
CA PRO A 157 -4.01 19.78 3.49
C PRO A 157 -2.63 20.43 3.42
N TYR A 158 -2.46 21.64 3.97
CA TYR A 158 -1.20 22.34 4.01
C TYR A 158 -0.18 21.65 4.92
N LEU A 159 -0.58 21.27 6.15
CA LEU A 159 0.25 20.49 7.06
C LEU A 159 0.75 19.20 6.39
N VAL A 160 -0.17 18.42 5.81
CA VAL A 160 0.17 17.18 5.09
C VAL A 160 1.19 17.45 3.99
N ARG A 161 1.05 18.56 3.26
CA ARG A 161 2.01 18.95 2.22
C ARG A 161 3.40 19.21 2.81
N CYS A 162 3.52 19.96 3.91
CA CYS A 162 4.79 20.21 4.61
C CYS A 162 5.46 18.90 5.05
N PHE A 163 4.69 17.99 5.68
CA PHE A 163 5.19 16.67 6.07
C PHE A 163 5.70 15.86 4.87
N MET A 164 4.96 15.87 3.75
CA MET A 164 5.36 15.14 2.55
C MET A 164 6.61 15.73 1.89
N TYR A 165 6.81 17.06 1.94
CA TYR A 165 8.03 17.68 1.44
C TYR A 165 9.26 17.27 2.24
N ALA A 166 9.17 17.28 3.58
CA ALA A 166 10.26 16.81 4.44
C ALA A 166 10.63 15.36 4.12
N LEU A 167 9.64 14.47 4.02
CA LEU A 167 9.85 13.06 3.69
C LEU A 167 10.33 12.81 2.24
N ALA A 168 9.97 13.69 1.30
CA ALA A 168 10.40 13.54 -0.08
C ALA A 168 11.88 13.88 -0.28
N LYS A 169 12.42 14.76 0.57
CA LYS A 169 13.83 15.19 0.54
C LYS A 169 14.75 14.33 1.39
N ALA A 170 14.19 13.68 2.41
CA ALA A 170 14.96 12.87 3.32
C ALA A 170 15.52 11.59 2.67
N ASN A 171 16.83 11.40 2.81
CA ASN A 171 17.53 10.16 2.48
C ASN A 171 17.85 9.35 3.75
N THR A 172 18.06 10.04 4.86
CA THR A 172 18.38 9.47 6.17
C THR A 172 17.28 9.75 7.20
N SER A 173 17.34 9.07 8.34
CA SER A 173 16.45 9.38 9.48
C SER A 173 16.69 10.78 10.03
N ASP A 174 17.94 11.28 9.96
CA ASP A 174 18.31 12.60 10.46
C ASP A 174 17.72 13.70 9.57
N ASP A 175 17.75 13.50 8.25
CA ASP A 175 17.09 14.41 7.29
C ASP A 175 15.58 14.50 7.55
N VAL A 176 14.94 13.37 7.93
CA VAL A 176 13.53 13.38 8.34
C VAL A 176 13.36 14.23 9.59
N HIS A 177 14.17 14.00 10.62
CA HIS A 177 14.06 14.74 11.88
C HIS A 177 14.25 16.24 11.68
N GLU A 178 15.27 16.64 10.92
CA GLU A 178 15.53 18.03 10.56
C GLU A 178 14.38 18.63 9.76
N GLY A 179 13.91 17.95 8.71
CA GLY A 179 12.80 18.44 7.91
C GLY A 179 11.51 18.61 8.72
N LEU A 180 11.25 17.72 9.68
CA LEU A 180 10.08 17.80 10.55
C LEU A 180 10.17 18.93 11.58
N SER A 181 11.37 19.21 12.12
CA SER A 181 11.57 20.26 13.13
C SER A 181 11.33 21.66 12.56
N GLN A 182 11.55 21.85 11.26
CA GLN A 182 11.31 23.12 10.55
C GLN A 182 9.82 23.41 10.29
N ILE A 183 8.94 22.39 10.30
CA ILE A 183 7.53 22.53 9.91
C ILE A 183 6.79 23.47 10.85
N VAL A 184 6.89 23.27 12.17
CA VAL A 184 6.15 24.08 13.14
C VAL A 184 6.57 25.55 13.09
N PRO A 185 7.87 25.90 13.20
CA PRO A 185 8.32 27.29 13.04
C PRO A 185 7.83 27.92 11.73
N HIS A 186 7.94 27.20 10.61
CA HIS A 186 7.49 27.69 9.30
C HIS A 186 6.01 28.06 9.27
N ILE A 187 5.14 27.24 9.88
CA ILE A 187 3.68 27.50 9.90
C ILE A 187 3.36 28.79 10.68
N PHE A 188 4.16 29.11 11.70
CA PHE A 188 4.01 30.32 12.51
C PHE A 188 4.78 31.54 11.95
N GLY A 189 5.34 31.43 10.74
CA GLY A 189 6.09 32.51 10.09
C GLY A 189 7.55 32.64 10.53
N GLU A 190 8.06 31.69 11.31
CA GLU A 190 9.46 31.65 11.72
C GLU A 190 10.30 30.88 10.69
N HIS A 191 10.92 31.62 9.78
CA HIS A 191 11.65 31.04 8.65
C HIS A 191 13.16 30.85 8.88
N LYS A 192 13.66 31.05 10.10
CA LYS A 192 15.10 30.97 10.44
C LYS A 192 15.74 29.62 10.11
N LEU A 193 14.96 28.54 10.24
CA LEU A 193 15.43 27.18 10.00
C LEU A 193 15.00 26.66 8.61
N CYS A 194 14.32 27.48 7.81
CA CYS A 194 13.82 27.06 6.50
C CYS A 194 14.91 27.11 5.43
N SER A 195 14.85 26.19 4.46
CA SER A 195 15.67 26.25 3.25
C SER A 195 14.90 26.83 2.05
N ASP A 196 15.64 27.46 1.14
CA ASP A 196 15.13 28.09 -0.10
C ASP A 196 14.40 27.09 -1.01
N ASP A 197 14.75 25.81 -0.89
CA ASP A 197 14.20 24.74 -1.71
C ASP A 197 12.73 24.41 -1.40
N TRP A 198 12.15 24.94 -0.32
CA TRP A 198 10.74 24.70 0.00
C TRP A 198 10.02 25.90 0.62
N CYS A 199 10.75 26.80 1.25
CA CYS A 199 10.19 28.02 1.80
C CYS A 199 10.24 29.15 0.78
N LEU A 200 9.06 29.57 0.31
CA LEU A 200 8.95 30.71 -0.61
C LEU A 200 9.48 32.00 0.02
N PHE A 201 9.33 32.18 1.33
CA PHE A 201 9.85 33.34 2.04
C PHE A 201 11.39 33.37 2.06
N SER A 202 12.04 32.22 2.32
CA SER A 202 13.50 32.14 2.27
C SER A 202 14.02 32.36 0.85
N ARG A 203 13.33 31.80 -0.15
CA ARG A 203 13.71 31.93 -1.57
C ARG A 203 13.52 33.33 -2.13
N ASP A 204 12.43 34.00 -1.78
CA ASP A 204 12.09 35.33 -2.27
C ASP A 204 11.24 36.07 -1.24
N SER A 205 11.92 36.70 -0.28
CA SER A 205 11.29 37.50 0.77
C SER A 205 10.56 38.72 0.23
N SER A 206 10.86 39.17 -1.00
CA SER A 206 10.27 40.37 -1.59
C SER A 206 8.87 40.14 -2.18
N ASN A 207 8.54 38.90 -2.55
CA ASN A 207 7.26 38.52 -3.12
C ASN A 207 6.36 37.70 -2.17
N PHE A 208 6.78 37.50 -0.92
CA PHE A 208 6.00 36.74 0.06
C PHE A 208 4.85 37.61 0.62
N ARG A 209 3.61 37.16 0.41
CA ARG A 209 2.37 37.80 0.89
C ARG A 209 1.64 36.89 1.87
#